data_AF-A0A2V8RE69-F1
#
_entry.id   AF-A0A2V8RE69-F1
#
_cell.length_a   1.000
_cell.length_b   1.000
_cell.length_c   1.000
_cell.angle_alpha   90.00
_cell.angle_beta   90.00
_cell.angle_gamma   90.00
#
_symmetry.space_group_name_H-M   'P 1'
#
loop_
_entity.id
_entity.type
_entity.pdbx_description
1 polymer ?
#
loop_
_entity_poly.entity_id
_entity_poly.type
_entity_poly.pdbx_seq_one_letter_code
_entity_poly.pdbx_strand_id
1 'polypeptide(L)' 'MAKAADATTPTDDCDEQETETPPIDSKYRLILVAAQRSKQLQRGARPRVEMDMLRHKPTRVALEEVLRGKVVFNLLEKE' A
#
# COMPACT_ATOMS: atom_id res chain seq x y z
N MET A 1 -14.43 -47.53 -11.03
CA MET A 1 -14.41 -46.20 -11.70
C MET A 1 -13.56 -45.29 -10.84
N ALA A 2 -12.35 -44.97 -11.29
CA ALA A 2 -11.40 -44.11 -10.57
C ALA A 2 -11.00 -42.94 -11.48
N LYS A 3 -11.18 -41.72 -10.98
CA LYS A 3 -10.50 -40.46 -11.36
C LYS A 3 -10.78 -39.50 -10.20
N ALA A 4 -9.82 -39.27 -9.30
CA ALA A 4 -8.84 -38.17 -9.35
C ALA A 4 -9.58 -36.82 -9.41
N ALA A 5 -9.74 -36.14 -8.26
CA ALA A 5 -8.76 -35.19 -7.72
C ALA A 5 -8.62 -33.95 -8.62
N ASP A 6 -9.16 -32.82 -8.17
CA ASP A 6 -8.41 -31.58 -8.28
C ASP A 6 -8.74 -30.69 -7.07
N ALA A 7 -7.71 -30.47 -6.28
CA ALA A 7 -7.68 -29.51 -5.20
C ALA A 7 -7.09 -28.24 -5.78
N THR A 8 -7.77 -27.10 -5.69
CA THR A 8 -7.12 -25.80 -5.77
C THR A 8 -7.92 -24.81 -4.96
N THR A 9 -7.56 -24.71 -3.69
CA THR A 9 -7.63 -23.46 -2.93
C THR A 9 -6.88 -22.40 -3.74
N PRO A 10 -7.48 -21.26 -4.11
CA PRO A 10 -6.69 -20.11 -4.48
C PRO A 10 -6.06 -19.58 -3.19
N THR A 11 -4.88 -20.11 -2.89
CA THR A 11 -3.86 -19.42 -2.12
C THR A 11 -3.44 -18.22 -2.97
N ASP A 12 -4.00 -17.04 -2.69
CA ASP A 12 -3.48 -15.78 -3.23
C ASP A 12 -3.02 -14.94 -2.02
N ASP A 13 -1.75 -15.17 -1.72
CA ASP A 13 -0.78 -14.25 -1.16
C ASP A 13 -1.17 -13.46 0.11
N CYS A 14 -0.88 -14.11 1.25
CA CYS A 14 -0.49 -13.46 2.49
C CYS A 14 0.79 -12.62 2.26
N ASP A 15 0.68 -11.42 1.72
CA ASP A 15 1.74 -10.42 1.75
C ASP A 15 1.69 -9.69 3.11
N GLU A 16 1.91 -10.44 4.20
CA GLU A 16 2.22 -9.88 5.52
C GLU A 16 3.66 -9.36 5.51
N GLN A 17 3.91 -8.29 4.75
CA GLN A 17 5.13 -7.52 4.91
C GLN A 17 4.98 -6.66 6.15
N GLU A 18 5.29 -7.24 7.31
CA GLU A 18 5.63 -6.54 8.54
C GLU A 18 6.91 -5.73 8.32
N THR A 19 6.79 -4.69 7.49
CA THR A 19 7.76 -3.61 7.45
C THR A 19 7.34 -2.66 8.56
N GLU A 20 8.07 -2.67 9.68
CA GLU A 20 7.86 -1.72 10.78
C GLU A 20 8.08 -0.30 10.26
N THR A 21 7.03 0.31 9.73
CA THR A 21 7.07 1.71 9.33
C THR A 21 7.00 2.57 10.59
N PRO A 22 7.88 3.57 10.75
CA PRO A 22 7.86 4.40 11.93
C PRO A 22 6.50 5.11 12.04
N PRO A 23 5.92 5.21 13.25
CA PRO A 23 4.62 5.84 13.44
C PRO A 23 4.65 7.29 12.95
N ILE A 24 3.55 7.73 12.33
CA ILE A 24 3.38 9.10 11.88
C ILE A 24 2.90 9.94 13.07
N ASP A 25 3.81 10.73 13.61
CA ASP A 25 3.64 11.61 14.76
C ASP A 25 2.96 12.95 14.40
N SER A 26 3.19 13.45 13.18
CA SER A 26 2.75 14.78 12.74
C SER A 26 1.78 14.76 11.55
N LYS A 27 0.77 15.63 11.58
CA LYS A 27 -0.15 15.86 10.45
C LYS A 27 0.59 16.28 9.17
N TYR A 28 1.65 17.07 9.30
CA TYR A 28 2.46 17.49 8.15
C TYR A 28 3.19 16.32 7.52
N ARG A 29 3.70 15.40 8.34
CA ARG A 29 4.39 14.19 7.88
C ARG A 29 3.45 13.26 7.13
N LEU A 30 2.22 13.08 7.63
CA LEU A 30 1.17 12.38 6.90
C LEU A 30 0.96 12.96 5.50
N ILE A 31 0.82 14.29 5.40
CA ILE A 31 0.59 14.98 4.14
C ILE A 31 1.79 14.79 3.19
N LEU A 32 3.02 14.89 3.68
CA LEU A 32 4.22 14.72 2.86
C LEU A 32 4.37 13.30 2.32
N VAL A 33 4.19 12.29 3.17
CA VAL A 33 4.27 10.88 2.76
C VAL A 33 3.15 10.57 1.75
N ALA A 34 1.91 10.99 2.03
CA ALA A 34 0.79 10.80 1.12
C ALA A 34 0.99 11.54 -0.22
N ALA A 35 1.56 12.75 -0.20
CA ALA A 35 1.87 13.51 -1.42
C ALA A 35 2.94 12.81 -2.27
N GLN A 36 4.01 12.33 -1.64
CA GLN A 36 5.06 11.59 -2.33
C GLN A 36 4.53 10.28 -2.92
N ARG A 37 3.69 9.57 -2.16
CA ARG A 37 3.05 8.34 -2.63
C ARG A 37 2.07 8.61 -3.77
N SER A 38 1.28 9.67 -3.70
CA SER A 38 0.37 10.09 -4.79
C SER A 38 1.14 10.36 -6.10
N LYS A 39 2.34 10.96 -6.02
CA LYS A 39 3.21 11.13 -7.19
C LYS A 39 3.67 9.79 -7.79
N GLN A 40 3.90 8.76 -6.97
CA GLN A 40 4.23 7.43 -7.46
C GLN A 40 3.05 6.80 -8.20
N LEU A 41 1.84 6.89 -7.64
CA LEU A 41 0.62 6.38 -8.27
C LEU A 41 0.34 7.08 -9.61
N GLN A 42 0.55 8.40 -9.68
CA GLN A 42 0.44 9.16 -10.93
C GLN A 42 1.45 8.74 -12.00
N ARG A 43 2.61 8.21 -11.59
CA ARG A 43 3.63 7.64 -12.49
C ARG A 43 3.33 6.20 -12.91
N GLY A 44 2.19 5.64 -12.51
CA GLY A 44 1.80 4.27 -12.83
C GLY A 44 2.28 3.23 -11.82
N ALA A 45 2.69 3.62 -10.61
CA ALA A 45 2.97 2.65 -9.56
C ALA A 45 1.70 1.89 -9.18
N ARG A 46 1.84 0.60 -8.86
CA ARG A 46 0.73 -0.23 -8.40
C ARG A 46 0.27 0.19 -6.99
N PRO A 47 -1.05 0.32 -6.75
CA PRO A 47 -1.60 0.43 -5.41
C PRO A 47 -1.33 -0.82 -4.59
N ARG A 48 -1.14 -0.64 -3.29
CA ARG A 48 -1.02 -1.68 -2.27
C ARG A 48 -2.34 -1.92 -1.52
N VAL A 49 -3.35 -1.09 -1.79
CA VAL A 49 -4.72 -1.23 -1.28
C VAL A 49 -5.65 -1.67 -2.41
N GLU A 50 -6.67 -2.45 -2.05
CA GLU A 50 -7.79 -2.81 -2.93
C GLU A 50 -8.69 -1.60 -3.14
N MET A 51 -8.22 -0.65 -3.94
CA MET A 51 -9.00 0.50 -4.39
C MET A 51 -8.95 0.59 -5.90
N ASP A 52 -10.11 0.84 -6.49
CA ASP A 52 -10.21 1.06 -7.92
C ASP A 52 -9.61 2.43 -8.28
N MET A 53 -8.42 2.41 -8.92
CA MET A 53 -7.72 3.62 -9.36
C MET A 53 -8.49 4.40 -10.42
N LEU A 54 -9.41 3.77 -11.15
CA LEU A 54 -10.20 4.44 -12.17
C LEU A 54 -11.28 5.32 -11.54
N ARG A 55 -11.77 4.94 -10.36
CA ARG A 55 -12.84 5.64 -9.63
C ARG A 55 -12.33 6.63 -8.59
N HIS A 56 -11.09 6.44 -8.11
CA HIS A 56 -10.53 7.26 -7.04
C HIS A 56 -9.34 8.08 -7.49
N LYS A 57 -9.24 9.31 -6.98
CA LYS A 57 -8.07 10.15 -7.20
C LYS A 57 -6.84 9.50 -6.54
N PRO A 58 -5.65 9.59 -7.16
CA PRO A 58 -4.41 8.98 -6.63
C PRO A 58 -4.08 9.47 -5.21
N THR A 59 -4.42 10.73 -4.89
CA THR A 59 -4.25 11.28 -3.55
C THR A 59 -5.10 10.56 -2.49
N ARG A 60 -6.30 10.09 -2.85
CA ARG A 60 -7.17 9.34 -1.93
C ARG A 60 -6.64 7.93 -1.68
N VAL A 61 -6.17 7.27 -2.74
CA VAL A 61 -5.53 5.96 -2.65
C VAL A 61 -4.26 6.03 -1.79
N ALA A 62 -3.40 7.03 -2.04
CA ALA A 62 -2.19 7.25 -1.25
C ALA A 62 -2.49 7.49 0.24
N LEU A 63 -3.54 8.24 0.55
CA LEU A 63 -3.94 8.51 1.93
C LEU A 63 -4.38 7.22 2.64
N GLU A 64 -5.18 6.39 1.98
CA GLU A 64 -5.60 5.08 2.50
C GLU A 64 -4.42 4.13 2.70
N GLU A 65 -3.46 4.11 1.77
CA GLU A 65 -2.24 3.31 1.94
C GLU A 65 -1.42 3.76 3.15
N VAL A 66 -1.30 5.08 3.37
CA VAL A 66 -0.57 5.64 4.51
C VAL A 66 -1.29 5.34 5.82
N LEU A 67 -2.63 5.48 5.87
CA LEU A 67 -3.43 5.18 7.06
C LEU A 67 -3.39 3.69 7.43
N ARG A 68 -3.32 2.81 6.43
CA ARG A 68 -3.20 1.36 6.64
C ARG A 68 -1.76 0.89 6.87
N GLY A 69 -0.79 1.81 6.94
CA GLY A 69 0.62 1.46 7.15
C GLY A 69 1.27 0.71 5.98
N LYS A 70 0.66 0.72 4.80
CA LYS A 70 1.15 -0.01 3.63
C LYS A 70 2.27 0.73 2.88
N VAL A 71 2.60 1.96 3.26
CA VAL A 71 3.64 2.77 2.61
C VAL A 71 4.92 2.71 3.43
N VAL A 72 5.98 2.16 2.83
CA VAL A 72 7.32 2.14 3.44
C VAL A 72 8.01 3.48 3.21
N PHE A 73 8.47 4.12 4.27
CA PHE A 73 9.22 5.38 4.21
C PHE A 73 10.24 5.47 5.36
N ASN A 74 11.34 6.16 5.10
CA ASN A 74 12.38 6.45 6.08
C ASN A 74 12.42 7.96 6.36
N LEU A 75 12.62 8.34 7.61
CA LEU A 75 12.94 9.72 7.94
C LEU A 75 14.44 9.94 7.78
N LEU A 76 14.79 11.04 7.13
CA LEU A 76 16.12 11.60 7.24
C LEU A 76 16.03 12.76 8.24
N GLU A 77 16.54 12.55 9.45
CA GLU A 77 16.81 13.67 10.34
C GLU A 77 17.99 14.46 9.75
N LYS A 78 17.79 15.76 9.54
CA LYS A 78 18.89 16.66 9.19
C LYS A 78 19.56 17.08 10.50
N GLU A 79 20.84 16.74 10.63
CA GLU A 79 21.75 17.38 11.59
C GLU A 79 21.91 18.88 11.31
#